data_AF-A0A9P8EL11-F1
#
_entry.id   AF-A0A9P8EL11-F1
#
_cell.length_a   1.000
_cell.length_b   1.000
_cell.length_c   1.000
_cell.angle_alpha   90.00
_cell.angle_beta   90.00
_cell.angle_gamma   90.00
#
_symmetry.space_group_name_H-M   'P 1'
#
loop_
_entity.id
_entity.type
_entity.pdbx_description
1 polymer ?
#
loop_
_entity_poly.entity_id
_entity_poly.type
_entity_poly.pdbx_seq_one_letter_code
_entity_poly.pdbx_strand_id
1 'polypeptide(L)'
;MASEAAMSQDNTPVPSTEGANQGQTMSEAELDQMQSILDFVYDYRTPDGHDPSKVFHRKVNKRALPHYYEIIKDPMAMSTIKAKINNKEYKDWSEFVRDWAQIVHNAQVFNRADAGAYQDAVTLRDVVTTELKKLVDLKVISEEVAQFPYLGEIPPQDDVPPEEEDDDEDEDDEEDDDIGGDDSDHDGGKRKRKRGRPSKRDRDLDKDDDPETRKKRGRPPKVLTPVEARIQAVLKGIRKPKGAGGLKITSFERLPDKAVMPEYYAEIREPMAFDVLKRKLKRKKYQSLEQFMKDVDLMFDNAKSYNQDESQIYKDAVELQAEAHRLADEERSKPDTDYVMDEGRIPLPNGILYNGELYKVGDWVHVQNANDLTKPIPCQIYRTWQDPQGGQWVNVCWYYRPEQTVHRFDKHFLENEVVKTGQYRDHRVDEIVGRCFIMFTTRYYKGRPRRQPADLDIYVCEARYNEEKFKFNKIKTWASCLPDEVRDRDYEMDLFDMPRKMRKIPSPIAYLLKDTDKETDDMPKPEWGAENAPP
;
A
#
# COMPACT_ATOMS: atom_id res chain seq x y z
N MET A 1 -56.42 -53.65 21.54
CA MET A 1 -55.48 -52.52 21.49
C MET A 1 -56.00 -51.47 22.48
N ALA A 2 -55.59 -51.59 23.74
CA ALA A 2 -54.62 -50.70 24.43
C ALA A 2 -55.21 -49.27 24.58
N SER A 3 -55.86 -48.94 25.71
CA SER A 3 -55.31 -48.43 27.00
C SER A 3 -54.80 -46.97 26.85
N GLU A 4 -55.02 -45.99 27.72
CA GLU A 4 -55.23 -45.90 29.16
C GLU A 4 -55.62 -44.45 29.51
N ALA A 5 -56.42 -44.22 30.54
CA ALA A 5 -56.48 -42.93 31.24
C ALA A 5 -57.07 -43.10 32.65
N ALA A 6 -56.23 -43.12 33.69
CA ALA A 6 -56.59 -42.66 35.03
C ALA A 6 -55.34 -42.41 35.90
N MET A 7 -55.46 -41.31 36.65
CA MET A 7 -54.55 -40.59 37.57
C MET A 7 -53.80 -41.40 38.65
N SER A 8 -52.60 -40.93 39.03
CA SER A 8 -52.15 -40.84 40.43
C SER A 8 -50.92 -39.92 40.58
N GLN A 9 -50.96 -39.02 41.57
CA GLN A 9 -49.89 -38.11 42.01
C GLN A 9 -48.81 -38.86 42.81
N ASP A 10 -47.54 -38.46 42.72
CA ASP A 10 -46.72 -38.27 43.93
C ASP A 10 -45.52 -37.33 43.74
N ASN A 11 -45.22 -36.57 44.80
CA ASN A 11 -44.24 -35.48 44.91
C ASN A 11 -42.82 -35.98 45.21
N THR A 12 -41.79 -35.39 44.57
CA THR A 12 -40.65 -34.77 45.29
C THR A 12 -39.78 -33.93 44.33
N PRO A 13 -39.34 -32.72 44.73
CA PRO A 13 -38.55 -31.83 43.89
C PRO A 13 -37.04 -32.09 44.05
N VAL A 14 -36.31 -32.13 42.94
CA VAL A 14 -34.83 -32.15 42.92
C VAL A 14 -34.37 -30.82 42.32
N PRO A 15 -33.46 -30.08 42.98
CA PRO A 15 -33.31 -28.64 42.79
C PRO A 15 -32.69 -28.32 41.44
N SER A 16 -33.34 -27.39 40.72
CA SER A 16 -32.70 -26.62 39.67
C SER A 16 -31.71 -25.65 40.33
N THR A 17 -30.42 -25.90 40.16
CA THR A 17 -29.41 -24.85 40.26
C THR A 17 -29.25 -24.24 38.89
N GLU A 18 -29.99 -23.14 38.67
CA GLU A 18 -29.57 -22.07 37.78
C GLU A 18 -28.16 -21.64 38.19
N GLY A 19 -27.18 -21.91 37.34
CA GLY A 19 -25.89 -21.23 37.33
C GLY A 19 -25.91 -20.23 36.19
N ALA A 20 -26.32 -18.99 36.50
CA ALA A 20 -26.16 -17.85 35.61
C ALA A 20 -24.68 -17.67 35.26
N ASN A 21 -24.26 -18.06 34.05
CA ASN A 21 -22.92 -17.75 33.57
C ASN A 21 -22.91 -16.31 33.04
N GLN A 22 -22.80 -15.36 33.95
CA GLN A 22 -22.49 -13.97 33.64
C GLN A 22 -21.11 -13.92 32.96
N GLY A 23 -21.00 -13.16 31.88
CA GLY A 23 -19.81 -13.13 31.02
C GLY A 23 -18.51 -12.82 31.76
N GLN A 24 -17.73 -13.86 32.05
CA GLN A 24 -16.33 -13.74 32.43
C GLN A 24 -15.49 -13.63 31.15
N THR A 25 -14.78 -12.53 31.03
CA THR A 25 -13.64 -12.38 30.11
C THR A 25 -12.46 -13.19 30.65
N MET A 26 -11.62 -13.75 29.77
CA MET A 26 -10.43 -14.53 30.15
C MET A 26 -9.49 -13.74 31.08
N SER A 27 -8.71 -14.45 31.91
CA SER A 27 -7.73 -13.80 32.77
C SER A 27 -6.55 -13.23 31.96
N GLU A 28 -5.88 -12.21 32.51
CA GLU A 28 -4.74 -11.58 31.84
C GLU A 28 -3.60 -12.57 31.56
N ALA A 29 -3.37 -13.52 32.46
CA ALA A 29 -2.37 -14.57 32.28
C ALA A 29 -2.72 -15.57 31.15
N GLU A 30 -4.01 -15.80 30.87
CA GLU A 30 -4.44 -16.63 29.75
C GLU A 30 -4.30 -15.89 28.42
N LEU A 31 -4.64 -14.59 28.40
CA LEU A 31 -4.44 -13.74 27.23
C LEU A 31 -2.94 -13.58 26.88
N ASP A 32 -2.08 -13.47 27.88
CA ASP A 32 -0.62 -13.44 27.68
C ASP A 32 -0.11 -14.76 27.07
N GLN A 33 -0.70 -15.90 27.42
CA GLN A 33 -0.35 -17.19 26.82
C GLN A 33 -0.85 -17.29 25.36
N MET A 34 -2.05 -16.79 25.07
CA MET A 34 -2.54 -16.66 23.70
C MET A 34 -1.62 -15.76 22.86
N GLN A 35 -1.17 -14.65 23.43
CA GLN A 35 -0.22 -13.73 22.79
C GLN A 35 1.13 -14.42 22.55
N SER A 36 1.62 -15.21 23.51
CA SER A 36 2.86 -15.98 23.35
C SER A 36 2.79 -17.01 22.23
N ILE A 37 1.66 -17.70 22.04
CA ILE A 37 1.47 -18.62 20.90
C ILE A 37 1.49 -17.82 19.60
N LEU A 38 0.77 -16.70 19.56
CA LEU A 38 0.71 -15.85 18.37
C LEU A 38 2.10 -15.34 17.97
N ASP A 39 2.90 -14.85 18.93
CA ASP A 39 4.26 -14.37 18.69
C ASP A 39 5.20 -15.51 18.25
N PHE A 40 5.07 -16.69 18.85
CA PHE A 40 5.83 -17.87 18.42
C PHE A 40 5.55 -18.22 16.95
N VAL A 41 4.29 -18.12 16.52
CA VAL A 41 3.91 -18.37 15.12
C VAL A 41 4.47 -17.29 14.18
N TYR A 42 4.50 -16.02 14.59
CA TYR A 42 5.13 -14.94 13.79
C TYR A 42 6.64 -15.16 13.60
N ASP A 43 7.31 -15.66 14.62
CA ASP A 43 8.77 -15.89 14.60
C ASP A 43 9.16 -17.27 14.02
N TYR A 44 8.18 -18.16 13.81
CA TYR A 44 8.43 -19.49 13.28
C TYR A 44 8.98 -19.43 11.86
N ARG A 45 10.03 -20.20 11.59
CA ARG A 45 10.61 -20.38 10.26
C ARG A 45 10.79 -21.87 10.00
N THR A 46 10.47 -22.31 8.80
CA THR A 46 10.72 -23.68 8.35
C THR A 46 12.23 -23.93 8.19
N PRO A 47 12.70 -25.19 8.03
CA PRO A 47 14.12 -25.51 7.93
C PRO A 47 14.88 -24.81 6.79
N ASP A 48 14.17 -24.43 5.73
CA ASP A 48 14.63 -23.66 4.57
C ASP A 48 14.58 -22.14 4.79
N GLY A 49 14.08 -21.66 5.93
CA GLY A 49 13.99 -20.25 6.28
C GLY A 49 12.74 -19.54 5.82
N HIS A 50 11.78 -20.26 5.22
CA HIS A 50 10.48 -19.72 4.80
C HIS A 50 9.58 -19.39 6.00
N ASP A 51 8.74 -18.36 5.83
CA ASP A 51 7.78 -17.90 6.84
C ASP A 51 6.36 -18.30 6.43
N PRO A 52 5.83 -19.42 6.94
CA PRO A 52 4.49 -19.89 6.57
C PRO A 52 3.38 -19.01 7.14
N SER A 53 3.69 -18.07 8.05
CA SER A 53 2.70 -17.16 8.64
C SER A 53 2.41 -15.95 7.76
N LYS A 54 3.35 -15.57 6.88
CA LYS A 54 3.37 -14.27 6.15
C LYS A 54 2.05 -13.94 5.47
N VAL A 55 1.48 -14.89 4.72
CA VAL A 55 0.24 -14.67 3.94
C VAL A 55 -1.03 -14.56 4.80
N PHE A 56 -0.95 -14.90 6.10
CA PHE A 56 -2.09 -14.90 7.03
C PHE A 56 -2.06 -13.73 8.04
N HIS A 57 -1.08 -12.82 7.93
CA HIS A 57 -0.96 -11.68 8.84
C HIS A 57 -2.17 -10.75 8.76
N ARG A 58 -2.70 -10.51 7.55
CA ARG A 58 -3.85 -9.62 7.30
C ARG A 58 -4.95 -10.37 6.56
N LYS A 59 -6.19 -9.90 6.71
CA LYS A 59 -7.31 -10.44 5.92
C LYS A 59 -7.06 -10.14 4.44
N VAL A 60 -7.40 -11.09 3.58
CA VAL A 60 -7.40 -10.92 2.12
C VAL A 60 -8.15 -9.64 1.77
N ASN A 61 -7.58 -8.74 0.97
CA ASN A 61 -8.23 -7.46 0.71
C ASN A 61 -9.50 -7.64 -0.16
N LYS A 62 -10.68 -7.30 0.37
CA LYS A 62 -11.97 -7.44 -0.35
C LYS A 62 -12.03 -6.69 -1.69
N ARG A 63 -11.26 -5.61 -1.84
CA ARG A 63 -11.17 -4.86 -3.11
C ARG A 63 -10.22 -5.52 -4.11
N ALA A 64 -9.18 -6.20 -3.61
CA ALA A 64 -8.21 -6.88 -4.45
C ALA A 64 -8.74 -8.23 -4.94
N LEU A 65 -9.44 -8.97 -4.08
CA LEU A 65 -10.01 -10.28 -4.40
C LEU A 65 -11.47 -10.38 -3.92
N PRO A 66 -12.44 -9.77 -4.64
CA PRO A 66 -13.85 -9.80 -4.26
C PRO A 66 -14.43 -11.23 -4.21
N HIS A 67 -14.02 -12.10 -5.15
CA HIS A 67 -14.49 -13.50 -5.24
C HIS A 67 -14.12 -14.34 -4.01
N TYR A 68 -13.02 -14.03 -3.33
CA TYR A 68 -12.69 -14.66 -2.05
C TYR A 68 -13.83 -14.53 -1.03
N TYR A 69 -14.46 -13.36 -0.97
CA TYR A 69 -15.58 -13.09 -0.05
C TYR A 69 -16.93 -13.62 -0.55
N GLU A 70 -17.00 -14.11 -1.79
CA GLU A 70 -18.16 -14.82 -2.31
C GLU A 70 -18.14 -16.28 -1.86
N ILE A 71 -16.93 -16.88 -1.81
CA ILE A 71 -16.70 -18.27 -1.38
C ILE A 71 -16.56 -18.35 0.15
N ILE A 72 -15.65 -17.56 0.73
CA ILE A 72 -15.34 -17.53 2.16
C ILE A 72 -16.27 -16.56 2.88
N LYS A 73 -17.11 -17.08 3.76
CA LYS A 73 -18.09 -16.29 4.53
C LYS A 73 -17.47 -15.62 5.76
N ASP A 74 -16.57 -16.34 6.44
CA ASP A 74 -15.96 -15.91 7.70
C ASP A 74 -14.44 -15.72 7.55
N PRO A 75 -14.00 -14.58 6.95
CA PRO A 75 -12.58 -14.30 6.74
C PRO A 75 -11.87 -14.04 8.08
N MET A 76 -10.78 -14.78 8.31
CA MET A 76 -9.97 -14.72 9.54
C MET A 76 -8.50 -14.48 9.20
N ALA A 77 -7.77 -13.80 10.10
CA ALA A 77 -6.34 -13.52 9.96
C ALA A 77 -5.68 -13.33 11.33
N MET A 78 -4.37 -13.47 11.40
CA MET A 78 -3.60 -13.34 12.64
C MET A 78 -3.70 -11.94 13.27
N SER A 79 -3.81 -10.87 12.45
CA SER A 79 -4.12 -9.52 12.95
C SER A 79 -5.48 -9.43 13.65
N THR A 80 -6.45 -10.25 13.24
CA THR A 80 -7.77 -10.30 13.89
C THR A 80 -7.66 -11.01 15.23
N ILE A 81 -6.93 -12.12 15.30
CA ILE A 81 -6.61 -12.81 16.55
C ILE A 81 -5.89 -11.85 17.51
N LYS A 82 -4.87 -11.12 17.04
CA LYS A 82 -4.14 -10.11 17.82
C LYS A 82 -5.06 -9.02 18.38
N ALA A 83 -5.96 -8.50 17.54
CA ALA A 83 -6.93 -7.49 17.97
C ALA A 83 -7.88 -8.03 19.04
N LYS A 84 -8.37 -9.26 18.88
CA LYS A 84 -9.24 -9.92 19.88
C LYS A 84 -8.54 -10.17 21.21
N ILE A 85 -7.24 -10.53 21.21
CA ILE A 85 -6.44 -10.64 22.44
C ILE A 85 -6.32 -9.28 23.12
N ASN A 86 -5.88 -8.25 22.39
CA ASN A 86 -5.66 -6.90 22.93
C ASN A 86 -6.94 -6.25 23.47
N ASN A 87 -8.06 -6.48 22.80
CA ASN A 87 -9.37 -5.97 23.20
C ASN A 87 -10.05 -6.84 24.28
N LYS A 88 -9.41 -7.94 24.72
CA LYS A 88 -9.94 -8.90 25.70
C LYS A 88 -11.29 -9.49 25.28
N GLU A 89 -11.45 -9.79 24.00
CA GLU A 89 -12.70 -10.28 23.39
C GLU A 89 -12.91 -11.79 23.51
N TYR A 90 -11.84 -12.56 23.80
CA TYR A 90 -11.93 -14.01 24.00
C TYR A 90 -12.57 -14.35 25.35
N LYS A 91 -13.56 -15.24 25.31
CA LYS A 91 -14.24 -15.75 26.50
C LYS A 91 -13.68 -17.08 26.98
N ASP A 92 -13.20 -17.89 26.04
CA ASP A 92 -12.60 -19.18 26.29
C ASP A 92 -11.53 -19.51 25.25
N TRP A 93 -10.75 -20.55 25.54
CA TRP A 93 -9.72 -21.09 24.64
C TRP A 93 -10.29 -21.73 23.38
N SER A 94 -11.54 -22.21 23.42
CA SER A 94 -12.19 -22.83 22.25
C SER A 94 -12.42 -21.81 21.13
N GLU A 95 -12.77 -20.56 21.47
CA GLU A 95 -12.88 -19.46 20.50
C GLU A 95 -11.54 -19.13 19.85
N PHE A 96 -10.45 -19.14 20.62
CA PHE A 96 -9.10 -18.90 20.11
C PHE A 96 -8.65 -20.01 19.14
N VAL A 97 -8.86 -21.27 19.52
CA VAL A 97 -8.55 -22.44 18.67
C VAL A 97 -9.43 -22.46 17.42
N ARG A 98 -10.71 -22.07 17.54
CA ARG A 98 -11.62 -21.95 16.39
C ARG A 98 -11.13 -20.90 15.38
N ASP A 99 -10.64 -19.75 15.83
CA ASP A 99 -10.15 -18.71 14.92
C ASP A 99 -8.89 -19.17 14.16
N TRP A 100 -7.98 -19.91 14.81
CA TRP A 100 -6.86 -20.57 14.13
C TRP A 100 -7.33 -21.63 13.12
N ALA A 101 -8.30 -22.44 13.50
CA ALA A 101 -8.90 -23.41 12.59
C ALA A 101 -9.56 -22.74 11.38
N GLN A 102 -10.15 -21.56 11.56
CA GLN A 102 -10.78 -20.80 10.47
C GLN A 102 -9.74 -20.29 9.46
N ILE A 103 -8.56 -19.84 9.92
CA ILE A 103 -7.46 -19.44 9.02
C ILE A 103 -7.07 -20.61 8.11
N VAL A 104 -6.86 -21.78 8.72
CA VAL A 104 -6.46 -23.01 8.00
C VAL A 104 -7.57 -23.47 7.05
N HIS A 105 -8.81 -23.56 7.55
CA HIS A 105 -9.95 -24.02 6.77
C HIS A 105 -10.22 -23.11 5.56
N ASN A 106 -10.20 -21.78 5.74
CA ASN A 106 -10.38 -20.84 4.64
C ASN A 106 -9.31 -21.00 3.57
N ALA A 107 -8.05 -21.20 3.98
CA ALA A 107 -6.97 -21.44 3.04
C ALA A 107 -7.19 -22.72 2.24
N GLN A 108 -7.69 -23.79 2.89
CA GLN A 108 -7.96 -25.07 2.24
C GLN A 108 -9.19 -25.08 1.33
N VAL A 109 -10.22 -24.30 1.68
CA VAL A 109 -11.44 -24.16 0.87
C VAL A 109 -11.19 -23.29 -0.36
N PHE A 110 -10.37 -22.25 -0.24
CA PHE A 110 -10.14 -21.31 -1.32
C PHE A 110 -9.00 -21.72 -2.25
N ASN A 111 -7.92 -22.30 -1.73
CA ASN A 111 -6.73 -22.61 -2.51
C ASN A 111 -6.65 -24.10 -2.88
N ARG A 112 -5.96 -24.40 -3.98
CA ARG A 112 -5.63 -25.77 -4.37
C ARG A 112 -4.58 -26.38 -3.44
N ALA A 113 -4.53 -27.71 -3.37
CA ALA A 113 -3.62 -28.43 -2.48
C ALA A 113 -2.14 -28.24 -2.83
N ASP A 114 -1.82 -27.91 -4.08
CA ASP A 114 -0.48 -27.59 -4.57
C ASP A 114 -0.06 -26.13 -4.33
N ALA A 115 -0.99 -25.23 -3.98
CA ALA A 115 -0.67 -23.83 -3.74
C ALA A 115 0.14 -23.64 -2.45
N GLY A 116 1.10 -22.71 -2.46
CA GLY A 116 1.93 -22.37 -1.29
C GLY A 116 1.10 -22.02 -0.06
N ALA A 117 0.06 -21.19 -0.22
CA ALA A 117 -0.84 -20.83 0.88
C ALA A 117 -1.59 -22.04 1.49
N TYR A 118 -1.90 -23.08 0.71
CA TYR A 118 -2.50 -24.30 1.26
C TYR A 118 -1.49 -25.05 2.13
N GLN A 119 -0.26 -25.23 1.64
CA GLN A 119 0.81 -25.92 2.36
C GLN A 119 1.25 -25.16 3.62
N ASP A 120 1.31 -23.83 3.53
CA ASP A 120 1.61 -22.95 4.66
C ASP A 120 0.53 -23.03 5.73
N ALA A 121 -0.76 -23.08 5.34
CA ALA A 121 -1.85 -23.29 6.28
C ALA A 121 -1.78 -24.64 7.01
N VAL A 122 -1.42 -25.72 6.30
CA VAL A 122 -1.20 -27.04 6.91
C VAL A 122 -0.03 -27.00 7.89
N THR A 123 1.07 -26.35 7.52
CA THR A 123 2.24 -26.16 8.39
C THR A 123 1.87 -25.36 9.65
N LEU A 124 1.14 -24.25 9.50
CA LEU A 124 0.65 -23.45 10.63
C LEU A 124 -0.23 -24.24 11.58
N ARG A 125 -1.15 -25.06 11.04
CA ARG A 125 -1.98 -25.95 11.85
C ARG A 125 -1.11 -26.83 12.76
N ASP A 126 -0.07 -27.45 12.20
CA ASP A 126 0.79 -28.37 12.92
C ASP A 126 1.66 -27.66 13.98
N VAL A 127 2.14 -26.44 13.67
CA VAL A 127 2.87 -25.58 14.60
C VAL A 127 1.97 -25.17 15.78
N VAL A 128 0.79 -24.62 15.51
CA VAL A 128 -0.16 -24.21 16.54
C VAL A 128 -0.61 -25.40 17.39
N THR A 129 -0.85 -26.56 16.77
CA THR A 129 -1.21 -27.80 17.49
C THR A 129 -0.09 -28.23 18.44
N THR A 130 1.18 -28.11 18.04
CA THR A 130 2.32 -28.38 18.90
C THR A 130 2.37 -27.45 20.12
N GLU A 131 2.13 -26.14 19.92
CA GLU A 131 2.12 -25.19 21.03
C GLU A 131 0.93 -25.41 21.98
N LEU A 132 -0.26 -25.71 21.45
CA LEU A 132 -1.43 -26.05 22.26
C LEU A 132 -1.20 -27.32 23.10
N LYS A 133 -0.51 -28.33 22.55
CA LYS A 133 -0.14 -29.53 23.32
C LYS A 133 0.74 -29.23 24.52
N LYS A 134 1.67 -28.28 24.43
CA LYS A 134 2.47 -27.85 25.59
C LYS A 134 1.59 -27.28 26.71
N LEU A 135 0.53 -26.54 26.34
CA LEU A 135 -0.43 -26.03 27.32
C LEU A 135 -1.30 -27.13 27.92
N VAL A 136 -1.61 -28.19 27.16
CA VAL A 136 -2.27 -29.40 27.69
C VAL A 136 -1.38 -30.11 28.71
N ASP A 137 -0.09 -30.30 28.41
CA ASP A 137 0.86 -30.94 29.33
C ASP A 137 1.04 -30.15 30.63
N LEU A 138 0.99 -28.81 30.54
CA LEU A 138 0.99 -27.90 31.68
C LEU A 138 -0.36 -27.81 32.41
N LYS A 139 -1.38 -28.55 31.96
CA LYS A 139 -2.75 -28.58 32.49
C LYS A 139 -3.45 -27.22 32.51
N VAL A 140 -3.08 -26.34 31.58
CA VAL A 140 -3.74 -25.04 31.39
C VAL A 140 -5.05 -25.22 30.61
N ILE A 141 -5.02 -26.05 29.56
CA ILE A 141 -6.18 -26.35 28.72
C ILE A 141 -6.44 -27.87 28.67
N SER A 142 -7.68 -28.27 28.39
CA SER A 142 -8.01 -29.68 28.17
C SER A 142 -7.60 -30.14 26.77
N GLU A 143 -7.38 -31.45 26.61
CA GLU A 143 -7.06 -32.05 25.30
C GLU A 143 -8.18 -31.82 24.28
N GLU A 144 -9.44 -31.80 24.74
CA GLU A 144 -10.61 -31.52 23.91
C GLU A 144 -10.59 -30.10 23.32
N VAL A 145 -10.15 -29.09 24.10
CA VAL A 145 -10.08 -27.69 23.64
C VAL A 145 -8.91 -27.47 22.71
N ALA A 146 -7.81 -28.20 22.88
CA ALA A 146 -6.63 -28.11 22.01
C ALA A 146 -6.88 -28.69 20.60
N GLN A 147 -7.95 -29.46 20.40
CA GLN A 147 -8.26 -30.07 19.12
C GLN A 147 -8.94 -29.05 18.18
N PHE A 148 -8.41 -28.94 16.96
CA PHE A 148 -9.01 -28.06 15.94
C PHE A 148 -10.43 -28.53 15.61
N PRO A 149 -11.44 -27.65 15.75
CA PRO A 149 -12.82 -28.02 15.46
C PRO A 149 -13.01 -28.28 13.96
N TYR A 150 -13.95 -29.17 13.64
CA TYR A 150 -14.36 -29.42 12.27
C TYR A 150 -15.27 -28.29 11.78
N LEU A 151 -14.84 -27.55 10.76
CA LEU A 151 -15.54 -26.36 10.24
C LEU A 151 -16.34 -26.61 8.95
N GLY A 152 -16.34 -27.85 8.42
CA GLY A 152 -17.12 -28.22 7.23
C GLY A 152 -16.32 -29.04 6.21
N GLU A 153 -17.00 -29.50 5.16
CA GLU A 153 -16.39 -30.23 4.05
C GLU A 153 -15.62 -29.28 3.14
N ILE A 154 -14.38 -29.63 2.81
CA ILE A 154 -13.57 -28.91 1.81
C ILE A 154 -14.12 -29.33 0.43
N PRO A 155 -14.55 -28.39 -0.44
CA PRO A 155 -15.09 -28.74 -1.75
C PRO A 155 -14.13 -29.60 -2.59
N PRO A 156 -14.63 -30.60 -3.34
CA PRO A 156 -13.79 -31.37 -4.26
C PRO A 156 -13.20 -30.45 -5.34
N GLN A 157 -11.92 -30.66 -5.65
CA GLN A 157 -11.20 -29.88 -6.67
C GLN A 157 -11.67 -30.31 -8.06
N ASP A 158 -12.60 -29.57 -8.67
CA ASP A 158 -12.88 -29.70 -10.11
C ASP A 158 -11.71 -29.09 -10.90
N ASP A 159 -11.32 -29.75 -12.00
CA ASP A 159 -10.25 -29.34 -12.92
C ASP A 159 -10.56 -27.99 -13.61
N VAL A 160 -10.39 -26.89 -12.90
CA VAL A 160 -10.30 -25.56 -13.49
C VAL A 160 -8.90 -25.44 -14.11
N PRO A 161 -8.77 -25.01 -15.39
CA PRO A 161 -7.48 -24.88 -16.07
C PRO A 161 -6.49 -24.08 -15.21
N PRO A 162 -5.19 -24.42 -15.25
CA PRO A 162 -4.19 -23.76 -14.40
C PRO A 162 -4.26 -22.25 -14.57
N GLU A 163 -4.57 -21.55 -13.48
CA GLU A 163 -4.26 -20.14 -13.36
C GLU A 163 -2.74 -20.02 -13.40
N GLU A 164 -2.23 -19.22 -14.34
CA GLU A 164 -0.82 -18.88 -14.43
C GLU A 164 -0.34 -18.40 -13.06
N GLU A 165 0.83 -18.87 -12.62
CA GLU A 165 1.49 -18.42 -11.40
C GLU A 165 1.54 -16.88 -11.37
N ASP A 166 0.59 -16.28 -10.64
CA ASP A 166 0.63 -14.88 -10.22
C ASP A 166 1.76 -14.81 -9.19
N ASP A 167 2.99 -14.61 -9.69
CA ASP A 167 4.14 -14.12 -8.92
C ASP A 167 3.79 -12.73 -8.38
N ASP A 168 2.92 -12.67 -7.37
CA ASP A 168 2.58 -11.47 -6.59
C ASP A 168 3.75 -11.08 -5.63
N GLU A 169 4.95 -11.68 -5.76
CA GLU A 169 6.13 -11.30 -4.96
C GLU A 169 6.60 -9.85 -5.21
N ASP A 170 6.23 -9.26 -6.36
CA ASP A 170 6.69 -7.91 -6.74
C ASP A 170 5.72 -6.78 -6.31
N GLU A 171 4.56 -7.06 -5.67
CA GLU A 171 3.57 -6.00 -5.32
C GLU A 171 3.69 -5.42 -3.89
N ASP A 172 4.50 -6.00 -2.99
CA ASP A 172 4.57 -5.57 -1.58
C ASP A 172 5.81 -4.71 -1.21
N ASP A 173 6.81 -4.56 -2.09
CA ASP A 173 8.06 -3.83 -1.77
C ASP A 173 7.99 -2.29 -2.00
N GLU A 174 6.87 -1.73 -2.49
CA GLU A 174 6.78 -0.28 -2.78
C GLU A 174 6.00 0.58 -1.76
N GLU A 175 5.53 0.02 -0.63
CA GLU A 175 4.84 0.80 0.42
C GLU A 175 5.42 0.73 1.85
N ASP A 176 6.69 0.34 2.02
CA ASP A 176 7.38 0.50 3.32
C ASP A 176 8.80 1.05 3.21
N ASP A 177 8.96 2.20 2.52
CA ASP A 177 10.08 3.09 2.80
C ASP A 177 9.79 3.86 4.09
N ASP A 178 10.26 3.23 5.16
CA ASP A 178 10.56 3.74 6.48
C ASP A 178 11.28 5.10 6.41
N ILE A 179 10.50 6.20 6.47
CA ILE A 179 10.98 7.46 7.06
C ILE A 179 10.40 7.52 8.48
N GLY A 180 10.87 6.59 9.30
CA GLY A 180 10.71 6.52 10.74
C GLY A 180 12.06 6.30 11.42
N GLY A 181 13.08 7.07 11.01
CA GLY A 181 14.33 7.13 11.77
C GLY A 181 14.08 7.63 13.20
N ASP A 182 14.21 6.69 14.14
CA ASP A 182 14.54 6.84 15.56
C ASP A 182 13.50 7.52 16.47
N ASP A 183 12.91 6.73 17.38
CA ASP A 183 12.77 7.07 18.80
C ASP A 183 12.08 5.92 19.56
N SER A 184 12.87 4.95 20.03
CA SER A 184 12.52 4.14 21.21
C SER A 184 13.73 4.05 22.14
N ASP A 185 14.04 5.15 22.82
CA ASP A 185 14.91 5.11 23.99
C ASP A 185 14.08 4.69 25.22
N HIS A 186 14.21 3.42 25.59
CA HIS A 186 14.17 2.99 26.98
C HIS A 186 15.51 2.38 27.35
N ASP A 187 16.10 3.00 28.36
CA ASP A 187 17.37 2.70 29.02
C ASP A 187 17.42 1.27 29.61
N GLY A 188 18.63 0.67 29.63
CA GLY A 188 18.88 -0.60 30.31
C GLY A 188 19.90 -1.51 29.62
N GLY A 189 21.19 -1.17 29.71
CA GLY A 189 22.25 -1.77 28.89
C GLY A 189 22.60 -3.25 29.09
N LYS A 190 23.30 -3.81 28.08
CA LYS A 190 24.55 -4.59 28.23
C LYS A 190 25.19 -4.85 26.85
N ARG A 191 26.46 -4.46 26.74
CA ARG A 191 27.34 -4.61 25.57
C ARG A 191 27.45 -6.07 25.10
N LYS A 192 27.21 -6.32 23.81
CA LYS A 192 27.91 -7.38 23.05
C LYS A 192 28.30 -6.86 21.66
N ARG A 193 29.61 -6.88 21.41
CA ARG A 193 30.29 -6.48 20.17
C ARG A 193 29.79 -7.32 18.99
N LYS A 194 29.36 -6.68 17.89
CA LYS A 194 29.32 -7.29 16.55
C LYS A 194 30.00 -6.35 15.55
N ARG A 195 30.76 -6.96 14.66
CA ARG A 195 31.81 -6.39 13.79
C ARG A 195 31.24 -5.39 12.78
N GLY A 196 32.08 -4.40 12.43
CA GLY A 196 31.72 -3.21 11.68
C GLY A 196 31.26 -3.45 10.25
N ARG A 197 30.37 -2.56 9.80
CA ARG A 197 30.02 -2.32 8.40
C ARG A 197 30.65 -0.97 8.02
N PRO A 198 31.46 -0.85 6.95
CA PRO A 198 32.10 0.41 6.62
C PRO A 198 31.07 1.39 6.08
N SER A 199 31.10 2.61 6.61
CA SER A 199 30.52 3.81 6.00
C SER A 199 31.15 4.00 4.61
N LYS A 200 30.33 4.01 3.55
CA LYS A 200 30.73 4.47 2.23
C LYS A 200 30.05 5.80 1.93
N ARG A 201 30.58 6.86 2.55
CA ARG A 201 30.53 8.22 2.02
C ARG A 201 31.82 8.44 1.22
N ASP A 202 31.66 9.17 0.13
CA ASP A 202 32.65 9.69 -0.82
C ASP A 202 33.13 8.82 -1.99
N ARG A 203 32.90 9.41 -3.17
CA ARG A 203 33.40 9.18 -4.54
C ARG A 203 32.74 8.07 -5.35
N ASP A 204 31.97 8.48 -6.36
CA ASP A 204 32.37 8.33 -7.77
C ASP A 204 31.42 9.17 -8.67
N LEU A 205 31.92 10.30 -9.16
CA LEU A 205 31.21 11.29 -10.00
C LEU A 205 31.30 10.98 -11.52
N ASP A 206 31.57 9.73 -11.91
CA ASP A 206 31.77 9.37 -13.34
C ASP A 206 31.30 7.93 -13.68
N LYS A 207 30.23 7.43 -13.02
CA LYS A 207 29.72 6.06 -13.23
C LYS A 207 28.30 5.97 -13.79
N ASP A 208 27.76 7.07 -14.31
CA ASP A 208 26.46 7.07 -14.98
C ASP A 208 26.47 6.44 -16.38
N ASP A 209 27.59 5.85 -16.82
CA ASP A 209 27.77 5.26 -18.16
C ASP A 209 27.77 3.71 -18.17
N ASP A 210 27.47 3.06 -17.04
CA ASP A 210 27.32 1.59 -16.99
C ASP A 210 25.85 1.17 -17.27
N PRO A 211 25.55 0.45 -18.37
CA PRO A 211 24.19 0.03 -18.74
C PRO A 211 23.47 -0.80 -17.67
N GLU A 212 24.20 -1.46 -16.75
CA GLU A 212 23.64 -2.26 -15.66
C GLU A 212 23.04 -1.41 -14.52
N THR A 213 23.58 -0.22 -14.23
CA THR A 213 23.06 0.66 -13.17
C THR A 213 21.76 1.36 -13.57
N ARG A 214 21.54 1.50 -14.88
CA ARG A 214 20.39 2.18 -15.50
C ARG A 214 19.13 1.34 -15.58
N LYS A 215 19.22 0.03 -15.32
CA LYS A 215 18.08 -0.90 -15.20
C LYS A 215 17.36 -0.82 -13.85
N LYS A 216 18.02 -0.31 -12.80
CA LYS A 216 17.46 -0.22 -11.43
C LYS A 216 16.46 0.91 -11.19
N ARG A 217 16.06 1.69 -12.19
CA ARG A 217 15.23 2.88 -11.98
C ARG A 217 13.76 2.49 -11.87
N GLY A 218 13.36 2.01 -10.69
CA GLY A 218 11.97 1.99 -10.25
C GLY A 218 11.39 3.41 -10.17
N ARG A 219 10.19 3.54 -9.61
CA ARG A 219 9.53 4.84 -9.50
C ARG A 219 10.48 5.88 -8.88
N PRO A 220 10.60 7.07 -9.47
CA PRO A 220 11.50 8.08 -8.94
C PRO A 220 11.23 8.39 -7.45
N PRO A 221 12.29 8.57 -6.63
CA PRO A 221 12.13 8.86 -5.20
C PRO A 221 11.31 10.13 -5.02
N LYS A 222 10.45 10.14 -3.99
CA LYS A 222 9.59 11.27 -3.69
C LYS A 222 10.44 12.45 -3.26
N VAL A 223 10.42 13.49 -4.08
CA VAL A 223 11.09 14.75 -3.78
C VAL A 223 10.09 15.65 -3.08
N LEU A 224 10.47 16.15 -1.91
CA LEU A 224 9.69 17.18 -1.24
C LEU A 224 9.82 18.48 -2.01
N THR A 225 8.69 19.08 -2.34
CA THR A 225 8.64 20.47 -2.81
C THR A 225 9.16 21.41 -1.71
N PRO A 226 9.60 22.64 -2.06
CA PRO A 226 10.02 23.61 -1.04
C PRO A 226 8.94 23.85 0.02
N VAL A 227 7.66 23.89 -0.39
CA VAL A 227 6.53 24.00 0.54
C VAL A 227 6.45 22.78 1.48
N GLU A 228 6.53 21.57 0.94
CA GLU A 228 6.50 20.35 1.75
C GLU A 228 7.70 20.28 2.71
N ALA A 229 8.89 20.69 2.26
CA ALA A 229 10.10 20.72 3.09
C ALA A 229 9.99 21.76 4.22
N ARG A 230 9.49 22.97 3.94
CA ARG A 230 9.18 23.99 4.95
C ARG A 230 8.18 23.47 5.98
N ILE A 231 7.09 22.85 5.53
CA ILE A 231 6.08 22.28 6.44
C ILE A 231 6.70 21.16 7.29
N GLN A 232 7.52 20.27 6.70
CA GLN A 232 8.23 19.24 7.45
C GLN A 232 9.19 19.83 8.50
N ALA A 233 9.89 20.91 8.17
CA ALA A 233 10.77 21.60 9.10
C ALA A 233 10.00 22.16 10.30
N VAL A 234 8.85 22.80 10.07
CA VAL A 234 7.97 23.28 11.15
C VAL A 234 7.43 22.11 11.98
N LEU A 235 6.91 21.05 11.35
CA LEU A 235 6.43 19.85 12.06
C LEU A 235 7.51 19.20 12.94
N LYS A 236 8.74 19.12 12.44
CA LYS A 236 9.88 18.60 13.19
C LYS A 236 10.28 19.55 14.33
N GLY A 237 10.20 20.86 14.11
CA GLY A 237 10.50 21.88 15.10
C GLY A 237 9.52 21.85 16.27
N ILE A 238 8.21 21.84 16.01
CA ILE A 238 7.18 21.83 17.07
C ILE A 238 7.16 20.55 17.90
N ARG A 239 7.82 19.48 17.44
CA ARG A 239 7.97 18.24 18.22
C ARG A 239 9.10 18.29 19.25
N LYS A 240 10.04 19.23 19.14
CA LYS A 240 11.25 19.31 19.99
C LYS A 240 11.01 19.84 21.42
N PRO A 241 10.14 20.84 21.67
CA PRO A 241 9.96 21.40 23.00
C PRO A 241 9.56 20.35 24.04
N LYS A 242 10.30 20.34 25.16
CA LYS A 242 10.10 19.45 26.32
C LYS A 242 9.54 20.24 27.51
N GLY A 243 8.59 19.65 28.21
CA GLY A 243 8.03 20.13 29.47
C GLY A 243 8.34 19.19 30.63
N ALA A 244 7.70 19.42 31.77
CA ALA A 244 7.93 18.65 33.00
C ALA A 244 7.60 17.14 32.87
N GLY A 245 6.73 16.77 31.92
CA GLY A 245 6.28 15.39 31.67
C GLY A 245 6.78 14.76 30.37
N GLY A 246 7.78 15.32 29.71
CA GLY A 246 8.27 14.84 28.41
C GLY A 246 8.01 15.82 27.26
N LEU A 247 7.81 15.33 26.04
CA LEU A 247 7.55 16.19 24.88
C LEU A 247 6.19 16.87 25.04
N LYS A 248 6.14 18.20 24.88
CA LYS A 248 4.91 18.99 25.02
C LYS A 248 3.84 18.62 23.97
N ILE A 249 4.26 18.10 22.82
CA ILE A 249 3.36 17.75 21.72
C ILE A 249 2.50 16.50 22.01
N THR A 250 2.83 15.72 23.03
CA THR A 250 2.21 14.42 23.34
C THR A 250 0.68 14.49 23.44
N SER A 251 0.15 15.50 24.13
CA SER A 251 -1.30 15.71 24.29
C SER A 251 -2.03 16.11 23.00
N PHE A 252 -1.31 16.40 21.92
CA PHE A 252 -1.86 16.83 20.63
C PHE A 252 -1.65 15.78 19.52
N GLU A 253 -1.05 14.62 19.84
CA GLU A 253 -0.70 13.62 18.82
C GLU A 253 -1.91 12.99 18.15
N ARG A 254 -3.00 12.76 18.88
CA ARG A 254 -4.22 12.11 18.40
C ARG A 254 -5.46 12.78 19.00
N LEU A 255 -6.56 12.73 18.26
CA LEU A 255 -7.86 13.16 18.76
C LEU A 255 -8.36 12.21 19.87
N PRO A 256 -9.11 12.72 20.87
CA PRO A 256 -9.80 11.89 21.84
C PRO A 256 -10.73 10.88 21.15
N ASP A 257 -10.88 9.66 21.68
CA ASP A 257 -11.84 8.71 21.11
C ASP A 257 -13.28 9.26 21.24
N LYS A 258 -14.02 9.28 20.13
CA LYS A 258 -15.39 9.80 20.08
C LYS A 258 -16.37 8.99 20.92
N ALA A 259 -16.13 7.69 21.10
CA ALA A 259 -16.95 6.85 21.96
C ALA A 259 -16.72 7.14 23.44
N VAL A 260 -15.49 7.55 23.80
CA VAL A 260 -15.08 7.83 25.18
C VAL A 260 -15.39 9.27 25.59
N MET A 261 -15.25 10.22 24.66
CA MET A 261 -15.42 11.65 24.92
C MET A 261 -16.32 12.31 23.87
N PRO A 262 -17.62 11.94 23.79
CA PRO A 262 -18.56 12.52 22.84
C PRO A 262 -18.78 14.03 23.03
N GLU A 263 -18.65 14.53 24.25
CA GLU A 263 -18.80 15.94 24.63
C GLU A 263 -17.77 16.85 23.96
N TYR A 264 -16.53 16.37 23.79
CA TYR A 264 -15.48 17.11 23.07
C TYR A 264 -15.90 17.41 21.64
N TYR A 265 -16.53 16.46 20.97
CA TYR A 265 -17.01 16.60 19.59
C TYR A 265 -18.32 17.39 19.48
N ALA A 266 -19.01 17.64 20.60
CA ALA A 266 -20.17 18.53 20.63
C ALA A 266 -19.73 20.00 20.73
N GLU A 267 -18.63 20.27 21.44
CA GLU A 267 -18.07 21.61 21.62
C GLU A 267 -17.12 22.01 20.49
N ILE A 268 -16.24 21.10 20.06
CA ILE A 268 -15.27 21.33 19.00
C ILE A 268 -15.82 20.89 17.64
N ARG A 269 -16.11 21.87 16.78
CA ARG A 269 -16.73 21.66 15.46
C ARG A 269 -15.78 21.03 14.44
N GLU A 270 -14.52 21.45 14.45
CA GLU A 270 -13.50 20.99 13.50
C GLU A 270 -12.30 20.41 14.26
N PRO A 271 -12.39 19.14 14.71
CA PRO A 271 -11.29 18.49 15.43
C PRO A 271 -10.02 18.41 14.56
N MET A 272 -8.89 18.80 15.13
CA MET A 272 -7.58 18.73 14.48
C MET A 272 -6.54 18.20 15.46
N ALA A 273 -5.63 17.36 14.97
CA ALA A 273 -4.54 16.77 15.75
C ALA A 273 -3.27 16.64 14.90
N PHE A 274 -2.13 16.44 15.55
CA PHE A 274 -0.83 16.41 14.90
C PHE A 274 -0.69 15.25 13.89
N ASP A 275 -1.28 14.09 14.15
CA ASP A 275 -1.34 12.99 13.18
C ASP A 275 -2.17 13.33 11.93
N VAL A 276 -3.26 14.10 12.09
CA VAL A 276 -4.07 14.61 10.98
C VAL A 276 -3.25 15.57 10.13
N LEU A 277 -2.48 16.48 10.75
CA LEU A 277 -1.56 17.37 10.04
C LEU A 277 -0.54 16.58 9.21
N LYS A 278 0.12 15.58 9.80
CA LYS A 278 1.06 14.67 9.10
C LYS A 278 0.38 13.95 7.94
N ARG A 279 -0.84 13.44 8.13
CA ARG A 279 -1.61 12.74 7.10
C ARG A 279 -1.99 13.66 5.95
N LYS A 280 -2.40 14.90 6.23
CA LYS A 280 -2.72 15.92 5.22
C LYS A 280 -1.47 16.32 4.42
N LEU A 281 -0.31 16.42 5.06
CA LEU A 281 0.97 16.63 4.38
C LEU A 281 1.33 15.45 3.46
N LYS A 282 1.29 14.20 3.98
CA LYS A 282 1.58 12.98 3.18
C LYS A 282 0.66 12.85 1.97
N ARG A 283 -0.57 13.34 2.07
CA ARG A 283 -1.57 13.37 0.98
C ARG A 283 -1.55 14.66 0.15
N LYS A 284 -0.51 15.48 0.29
CA LYS A 284 -0.29 16.74 -0.45
C LYS A 284 -1.50 17.69 -0.42
N LYS A 285 -2.21 17.75 0.71
CA LYS A 285 -3.40 18.61 0.86
C LYS A 285 -3.05 20.07 1.16
N TYR A 286 -1.79 20.36 1.48
CA TYR A 286 -1.29 21.73 1.69
C TYR A 286 -0.61 22.25 0.43
N GLN A 287 -1.12 23.35 -0.10
CA GLN A 287 -0.54 24.05 -1.25
C GLN A 287 0.37 25.21 -0.85
N SER A 288 0.30 25.64 0.41
CA SER A 288 1.11 26.72 0.97
C SER A 288 1.37 26.47 2.45
N LEU A 289 2.45 27.09 2.96
CA LEU A 289 2.77 27.10 4.39
C LEU A 289 1.62 27.71 5.20
N GLU A 290 0.92 28.71 4.65
CA GLU A 290 -0.20 29.37 5.33
C GLU A 290 -1.43 28.48 5.48
N GLN A 291 -1.74 27.63 4.48
CA GLN A 291 -2.82 26.65 4.63
C GLN A 291 -2.50 25.60 5.70
N PHE A 292 -1.23 25.23 5.84
CA PHE A 292 -0.77 24.38 6.94
C PHE A 292 -0.87 25.09 8.28
N MET A 293 -0.42 26.35 8.38
CA MET A 293 -0.48 27.12 9.62
C MET A 293 -1.90 27.34 10.12
N LYS A 294 -2.88 27.52 9.22
CA LYS A 294 -4.31 27.58 9.62
C LYS A 294 -4.77 26.33 10.37
N ASP A 295 -4.34 25.14 9.95
CA ASP A 295 -4.69 23.90 10.64
C ASP A 295 -3.88 23.72 11.94
N VAL A 296 -2.64 24.20 11.99
CA VAL A 296 -1.84 24.26 13.22
C VAL A 296 -2.51 25.16 14.25
N ASP A 297 -2.95 26.35 13.83
CA ASP A 297 -3.68 27.29 14.67
C ASP A 297 -4.99 26.69 15.14
N LEU A 298 -5.77 26.07 14.25
CA LEU A 298 -7.00 25.36 14.61
C LEU A 298 -6.76 24.28 15.68
N MET A 299 -5.70 23.48 15.55
CA MET A 299 -5.34 22.46 16.54
C MET A 299 -5.11 23.06 17.93
N PHE A 300 -4.34 24.13 18.03
CA PHE A 300 -4.03 24.78 19.31
C PHE A 300 -5.19 25.64 19.84
N ASP A 301 -5.95 26.29 18.97
CA ASP A 301 -7.12 27.09 19.32
C ASP A 301 -8.26 26.21 19.86
N ASN A 302 -8.47 25.02 19.29
CA ASN A 302 -9.39 24.03 19.84
C ASN A 302 -8.98 23.58 21.24
N ALA A 303 -7.68 23.33 21.46
CA ALA A 303 -7.17 22.95 22.76
C ALA A 303 -7.34 24.09 23.80
N LYS A 304 -7.05 25.34 23.43
CA LYS A 304 -7.26 26.50 24.30
C LYS A 304 -8.74 26.78 24.58
N SER A 305 -9.63 26.47 23.64
CA SER A 305 -11.07 26.69 23.82
C SER A 305 -11.71 25.64 24.72
N TYR A 306 -11.27 24.39 24.63
CA TYR A 306 -11.82 23.28 25.41
C TYR A 306 -11.23 23.17 26.82
N ASN A 307 -9.95 23.53 27.01
CA ASN A 307 -9.26 23.38 28.28
C ASN A 307 -9.22 24.69 29.08
N GLN A 308 -9.17 24.59 30.41
CA GLN A 308 -8.99 25.74 31.30
C GLN A 308 -7.60 26.37 31.11
N ASP A 309 -7.50 27.69 31.29
CA ASP A 309 -6.29 28.48 31.08
C ASP A 309 -5.16 28.16 32.06
N GLU A 310 -5.47 27.66 33.26
CA GLU A 310 -4.45 27.19 34.20
C GLU A 310 -3.90 25.80 33.85
N SER A 311 -4.56 25.05 32.97
CA SER A 311 -4.18 23.68 32.62
C SER A 311 -2.83 23.63 31.89
N GLN A 312 -2.10 22.53 32.08
CA GLN A 312 -0.82 22.34 31.40
C GLN A 312 -0.99 22.26 29.87
N ILE A 313 -2.09 21.65 29.40
CA ILE A 313 -2.42 21.54 27.96
C ILE A 313 -2.63 22.93 27.36
N TYR A 314 -3.32 23.83 28.06
CA TYR A 314 -3.50 25.21 27.59
C TYR A 314 -2.17 25.95 27.49
N LYS A 315 -1.35 25.89 28.54
CA LYS A 315 -0.01 26.52 28.56
C LYS A 315 0.88 25.98 27.45
N ASP A 316 0.90 24.66 27.26
CA ASP A 316 1.66 24.02 26.19
C ASP A 316 1.11 24.39 24.80
N ALA A 317 -0.21 24.53 24.63
CA ALA A 317 -0.80 24.99 23.38
C ALA A 317 -0.34 26.42 23.02
N VAL A 318 -0.33 27.34 23.98
CA VAL A 318 0.14 28.72 23.78
C VAL A 318 1.62 28.74 23.37
N GLU A 319 2.46 28.01 24.09
CA GLU A 319 3.90 27.97 23.81
C GLU A 319 4.21 27.30 22.46
N LEU A 320 3.59 26.16 22.17
CA LEU A 320 3.81 25.45 20.91
C LEU A 320 3.26 26.20 19.70
N GLN A 321 2.14 26.92 19.86
CA GLN A 321 1.62 27.77 18.80
C GLN A 321 2.58 28.92 18.50
N ALA A 322 3.10 29.61 19.52
CA ALA A 322 4.09 30.67 19.33
C ALA A 322 5.38 30.14 18.66
N GLU A 323 5.85 28.96 19.08
CA GLU A 323 6.99 28.30 18.44
C GLU A 323 6.71 27.91 16.99
N ALA A 324 5.50 27.42 16.68
CA ALA A 324 5.09 27.10 15.31
C ALA A 324 5.13 28.33 14.39
N HIS A 325 4.62 29.48 14.87
CA HIS A 325 4.68 30.75 14.14
C HIS A 325 6.12 31.23 13.94
N ARG A 326 6.96 31.16 14.98
CA ARG A 326 8.38 31.53 14.88
C ARG A 326 9.11 30.68 13.82
N LEU A 327 8.90 29.36 13.84
CA LEU A 327 9.49 28.45 12.86
C LEU A 327 8.94 28.71 11.46
N ALA A 328 7.64 28.98 11.32
CA ALA A 328 7.03 29.30 10.03
C ALA A 328 7.58 30.61 9.44
N ASP A 329 7.85 31.62 10.27
CA ASP A 329 8.47 32.88 9.87
C ASP A 329 9.92 32.67 9.41
N GLU A 330 10.70 31.86 10.14
CA GLU A 330 12.06 31.47 9.76
C GLU A 330 12.06 30.73 8.43
N GLU A 331 11.24 29.69 8.28
CA GLU A 331 11.11 28.93 7.04
C GLU A 331 10.56 29.76 5.88
N ARG A 332 9.73 30.79 6.15
CA ARG A 332 9.25 31.72 5.12
C ARG A 332 10.38 32.59 4.57
N SER A 333 11.30 33.03 5.42
CA SER A 333 12.43 33.90 5.05
C SER A 333 13.49 33.21 4.19
N LYS A 334 13.54 31.87 4.22
CA LYS A 334 14.48 31.09 3.40
C LYS A 334 14.09 31.15 1.92
N PRO A 335 15.04 31.37 1.00
CA PRO A 335 14.78 31.29 -0.43
C PRO A 335 14.47 29.84 -0.84
N ASP A 336 13.66 29.65 -1.88
CA ASP A 336 13.34 28.31 -2.40
C ASP A 336 14.59 27.53 -2.88
N THR A 337 15.68 28.25 -3.15
CA THR A 337 16.99 27.69 -3.53
C THR A 337 17.69 26.91 -2.42
N ASP A 338 17.25 27.02 -1.16
CA ASP A 338 17.84 26.25 -0.06
C ASP A 338 17.26 24.82 0.04
N TYR A 339 16.16 24.53 -0.68
CA TYR A 339 15.51 23.21 -0.74
C TYR A 339 15.83 22.46 -2.04
N VAL A 340 16.92 22.86 -2.69
CA VAL A 340 17.45 22.25 -3.89
C VAL A 340 17.80 20.79 -3.59
N MET A 341 17.40 19.89 -4.49
CA MET A 341 17.71 18.47 -4.38
C MET A 341 19.23 18.25 -4.37
N ASP A 342 19.67 17.03 -4.01
CA ASP A 342 21.02 16.58 -4.32
C ASP A 342 21.36 16.93 -5.79
N GLU A 343 22.55 17.50 -6.01
CA GLU A 343 23.07 17.96 -7.32
C GLU A 343 22.57 19.29 -7.88
N GLY A 344 21.78 20.09 -7.16
CA GLY A 344 21.42 21.41 -7.65
C GLY A 344 20.07 21.49 -8.39
N ARG A 345 19.30 20.40 -8.43
CA ARG A 345 18.01 20.34 -9.15
C ARG A 345 16.90 21.04 -8.37
N ILE A 346 16.19 21.95 -9.03
CA ILE A 346 15.07 22.72 -8.46
C ILE A 346 13.76 22.07 -8.91
N PRO A 347 12.94 21.50 -8.01
CA PRO A 347 11.64 20.96 -8.38
C PRO A 347 10.68 22.08 -8.83
N LEU A 348 9.92 21.83 -9.88
CA LEU A 348 8.95 22.78 -10.45
C LEU A 348 7.51 22.27 -10.25
N PRO A 349 6.96 22.24 -9.02
CA PRO A 349 5.67 21.60 -8.74
C PRO A 349 4.47 22.16 -9.52
N ASN A 350 4.55 23.41 -9.96
CA ASN A 350 3.52 24.06 -10.77
C ASN A 350 3.58 23.68 -12.26
N GLY A 351 4.58 22.90 -12.66
CA GLY A 351 4.83 22.50 -14.05
C GLY A 351 5.79 23.42 -14.78
N ILE A 352 5.99 23.11 -16.06
CA ILE A 352 6.88 23.82 -16.98
C ILE A 352 6.03 24.40 -18.12
N LEU A 353 6.12 25.72 -18.33
CA LEU A 353 5.50 26.39 -19.46
C LEU A 353 6.43 26.30 -20.68
N TYR A 354 6.02 25.57 -21.70
CA TYR A 354 6.79 25.37 -22.93
C TYR A 354 5.87 25.44 -24.15
N ASN A 355 6.28 26.17 -25.18
CA ASN A 355 5.49 26.40 -26.41
C ASN A 355 4.04 26.88 -26.17
N GLY A 356 3.82 27.68 -25.11
CA GLY A 356 2.50 28.20 -24.76
C GLY A 356 1.60 27.20 -24.02
N GLU A 357 2.07 25.99 -23.75
CA GLU A 357 1.37 24.98 -22.96
C GLU A 357 2.06 24.73 -21.62
N LEU A 358 1.26 24.49 -20.58
CA LEU A 358 1.76 24.16 -19.25
C LEU A 358 1.78 22.64 -19.06
N TYR A 359 2.96 22.05 -18.93
CA TYR A 359 3.16 20.62 -18.65
C TYR A 359 3.37 20.39 -17.16
N LYS A 360 2.55 19.56 -16.54
CA LYS A 360 2.61 19.28 -15.09
C LYS A 360 2.61 17.78 -14.79
N VAL A 361 2.92 17.44 -13.54
CA VAL A 361 2.83 16.05 -13.05
C VAL A 361 1.42 15.51 -13.25
N GLY A 362 1.32 14.30 -13.80
CA GLY A 362 0.08 13.62 -14.16
C GLY A 362 -0.35 13.81 -15.61
N ASP A 363 0.20 14.78 -16.33
CA ASP A 363 -0.11 14.99 -17.75
C ASP A 363 0.46 13.85 -18.61
N TRP A 364 -0.30 13.50 -19.65
CA TRP A 364 0.08 12.51 -20.65
C TRP A 364 0.69 13.23 -21.86
N VAL A 365 1.86 12.78 -22.27
CA VAL A 365 2.64 13.43 -23.34
C VAL A 365 3.24 12.40 -24.29
N HIS A 366 3.49 12.85 -25.50
CA HIS A 366 4.36 12.21 -26.45
C HIS A 366 5.76 12.80 -26.36
N VAL A 367 6.76 11.94 -26.20
CA VAL A 367 8.16 12.31 -26.27
C VAL A 367 8.76 11.76 -27.55
N GLN A 368 9.73 12.49 -28.12
CA GLN A 368 10.42 12.09 -29.33
C GLN A 368 11.06 10.70 -29.17
N ASN A 369 10.83 9.84 -30.16
CA ASN A 369 11.45 8.52 -30.23
C ASN A 369 12.59 8.58 -31.25
N ALA A 370 13.83 8.40 -30.79
CA ALA A 370 15.00 8.42 -31.67
C ALA A 370 15.10 7.18 -32.57
N ASN A 371 14.49 6.05 -32.19
CA ASN A 371 14.48 4.81 -32.98
C ASN A 371 13.43 4.84 -34.09
N ASP A 372 12.31 5.53 -33.87
CA ASP A 372 11.26 5.71 -34.87
C ASP A 372 10.57 7.07 -34.71
N LEU A 373 10.95 8.04 -35.55
CA LEU A 373 10.41 9.40 -35.52
C LEU A 373 8.89 9.46 -35.81
N THR A 374 8.32 8.43 -36.44
CA THR A 374 6.88 8.38 -36.74
C THR A 374 6.05 7.88 -35.56
N LYS A 375 6.70 7.24 -34.59
CA LYS A 375 6.06 6.66 -33.39
C LYS A 375 6.63 7.29 -32.14
N PRO A 376 6.18 8.48 -31.75
CA PRO A 376 6.56 9.06 -30.48
C PRO A 376 6.16 8.15 -29.31
N ILE A 377 6.92 8.26 -28.22
CA ILE A 377 6.77 7.44 -27.02
C ILE A 377 5.62 7.99 -26.19
N PRO A 378 4.54 7.22 -25.95
CA PRO A 378 3.48 7.61 -25.02
C PRO A 378 4.00 7.55 -23.59
N CYS A 379 3.84 8.65 -22.86
CA CYS A 379 4.48 8.87 -21.57
C CYS A 379 3.53 9.53 -20.58
N GLN A 380 3.76 9.31 -19.27
CA GLN A 380 3.15 10.10 -18.21
C GLN A 380 4.21 10.87 -17.42
N ILE A 381 3.97 12.15 -17.16
CA ILE A 381 4.88 12.98 -16.36
C ILE A 381 4.74 12.64 -14.87
N TYR A 382 5.85 12.25 -14.23
CA TYR A 382 5.93 11.97 -12.80
C TYR A 382 6.64 13.06 -12.01
N ARG A 383 7.59 13.77 -12.62
CA ARG A 383 8.25 14.93 -12.00
C ARG A 383 8.58 15.99 -13.04
N THR A 384 8.69 17.22 -12.58
CA THR A 384 9.15 18.37 -13.36
C THR A 384 10.18 19.13 -12.53
N TRP A 385 11.31 19.48 -13.14
CA TRP A 385 12.42 20.09 -12.43
C TRP A 385 13.29 20.93 -13.37
N GLN A 386 14.15 21.76 -12.79
CA GLN A 386 15.11 22.60 -13.48
C GLN A 386 16.52 22.29 -12.99
N ASP A 387 17.48 22.20 -13.89
CA ASP A 387 18.89 22.06 -13.56
C ASP A 387 19.52 23.41 -13.14
N PRO A 388 20.73 23.43 -12.54
CA PRO A 388 21.43 24.67 -12.18
C PRO A 388 21.74 25.61 -13.35
N GLN A 389 21.77 25.08 -14.58
CA GLN A 389 22.05 25.82 -15.80
C GLN A 389 20.77 26.45 -16.39
N GLY A 390 19.62 26.20 -15.75
CA GLY A 390 18.31 26.70 -16.14
C GLY A 390 17.58 25.79 -17.12
N GLY A 391 18.14 24.65 -17.51
CA GLY A 391 17.49 23.66 -18.37
C GLY A 391 16.31 23.02 -17.65
N GLN A 392 15.19 22.88 -18.36
CA GLN A 392 13.95 22.35 -17.82
C GLN A 392 13.74 20.91 -18.27
N TRP A 393 13.39 20.05 -17.32
CA TRP A 393 13.35 18.61 -17.49
C TRP A 393 12.07 18.02 -16.94
N VAL A 394 11.60 16.96 -17.60
CA VAL A 394 10.48 16.14 -17.16
C VAL A 394 10.98 14.72 -16.91
N ASN A 395 10.61 14.15 -15.77
CA ASN A 395 10.74 12.71 -15.56
C ASN A 395 9.43 12.06 -15.97
N VAL A 396 9.49 11.07 -16.85
CA VAL A 396 8.32 10.39 -17.39
C VAL A 396 8.40 8.89 -17.21
N CYS A 397 7.25 8.24 -17.09
CA CYS A 397 7.12 6.79 -17.22
C CYS A 397 6.74 6.47 -18.66
N TRP A 398 7.49 5.59 -19.31
CA TRP A 398 7.20 5.15 -20.67
C TRP A 398 6.08 4.11 -20.71
N TYR A 399 5.37 4.09 -21.83
CA TYR A 399 4.41 3.06 -22.18
C TYR A 399 4.81 2.47 -23.52
N TYR A 400 5.02 1.16 -23.55
CA TYR A 400 5.45 0.46 -24.75
C TYR A 400 4.25 0.08 -25.60
N ARG A 401 4.43 0.16 -26.92
CA ARG A 401 3.53 -0.46 -27.88
C ARG A 401 3.82 -1.97 -27.92
N PRO A 402 2.87 -2.80 -28.36
CA PRO A 402 3.10 -4.24 -28.44
C PRO A 402 4.31 -4.62 -29.29
N GLU A 403 4.63 -3.86 -30.34
CA GLU A 403 5.83 -4.12 -31.15
C GLU A 403 7.16 -3.83 -30.44
N GLN A 404 7.13 -3.15 -29.28
CA GLN A 404 8.28 -2.80 -28.44
C GLN A 404 8.44 -3.77 -27.25
N THR A 405 7.69 -4.87 -27.25
CA THR A 405 7.73 -5.89 -26.19
C THR A 405 8.10 -7.26 -26.74
N VAL A 406 8.67 -8.09 -25.89
CA VAL A 406 8.83 -9.53 -26.14
C VAL A 406 7.62 -10.27 -25.56
N HIS A 407 6.91 -11.03 -26.39
CA HIS A 407 5.76 -11.84 -26.01
C HIS A 407 5.55 -12.99 -26.99
N ARG A 408 4.77 -13.99 -26.56
CA ARG A 408 4.37 -15.10 -27.43
C ARG A 408 3.47 -14.63 -28.59
N PHE A 409 3.57 -15.34 -29.71
CA PHE A 409 2.87 -15.01 -30.96
C PHE A 409 1.35 -15.04 -30.88
N ASP A 410 0.79 -15.85 -29.98
CA ASP A 410 -0.64 -16.02 -29.77
C ASP A 410 -1.27 -14.90 -28.94
N LYS A 411 -0.46 -13.98 -28.41
CA LYS A 411 -0.95 -12.82 -27.68
C LYS A 411 -1.67 -11.86 -28.63
N HIS A 412 -2.84 -11.39 -28.19
CA HIS A 412 -3.66 -10.43 -28.90
C HIS A 412 -3.78 -9.13 -28.11
N PHE A 413 -3.82 -8.01 -28.83
CA PHE A 413 -3.83 -6.66 -28.26
C PHE A 413 -5.02 -5.86 -28.77
N LEU A 414 -5.50 -4.89 -27.99
CA LEU A 414 -6.48 -3.91 -28.43
C LEU A 414 -5.87 -2.97 -29.47
N GLU A 415 -6.72 -2.38 -30.31
CA GLU A 415 -6.32 -1.29 -31.17
C GLU A 415 -5.86 -0.09 -30.32
N ASN A 416 -4.66 0.43 -30.61
CA ASN A 416 -3.96 1.44 -29.81
C ASN A 416 -3.65 1.02 -28.37
N GLU A 417 -3.45 -0.29 -28.13
CA GLU A 417 -2.96 -0.76 -26.84
C GLU A 417 -1.53 -0.29 -26.59
N VAL A 418 -1.25 0.11 -25.35
CA VAL A 418 0.07 0.35 -24.82
C VAL A 418 0.16 -0.27 -23.43
N VAL A 419 1.35 -0.69 -23.02
CA VAL A 419 1.59 -1.33 -21.74
C VAL A 419 2.51 -0.48 -20.88
N LYS A 420 2.18 -0.34 -19.60
CA LYS A 420 2.99 0.43 -18.66
C LYS A 420 4.30 -0.31 -18.40
N THR A 421 5.43 0.37 -18.43
CA THR A 421 6.73 -0.24 -18.14
C THR A 421 7.29 0.23 -16.80
N GLY A 422 8.39 -0.41 -16.36
CA GLY A 422 9.21 0.07 -15.25
C GLY A 422 10.14 1.22 -15.63
N GLN A 423 10.18 1.66 -16.90
CA GLN A 423 11.10 2.71 -17.35
C GLN A 423 10.67 4.11 -16.91
N TYR A 424 11.40 4.68 -15.97
CA TYR A 424 11.34 6.10 -15.63
C TYR A 424 12.56 6.84 -16.17
N ARG A 425 12.34 7.75 -17.13
CA ARG A 425 13.40 8.45 -17.87
C ARG A 425 13.25 9.96 -17.77
N ASP A 426 14.38 10.64 -17.67
CA ASP A 426 14.44 12.10 -17.72
C ASP A 426 14.56 12.53 -19.18
N HIS A 427 13.71 13.46 -19.59
CA HIS A 427 13.73 14.07 -20.91
C HIS A 427 13.73 15.59 -20.77
N ARG A 428 14.39 16.27 -21.70
CA ARG A 428 14.29 17.72 -21.77
C ARG A 428 12.90 18.11 -22.25
N VAL A 429 12.41 19.27 -21.79
CA VAL A 429 11.07 19.72 -22.17
C VAL A 429 10.91 19.94 -23.68
N ASP A 430 12.00 20.23 -24.40
CA ASP A 430 12.02 20.40 -25.84
C ASP A 430 11.87 19.10 -26.64
N GLU A 431 12.04 17.93 -26.01
CA GLU A 431 11.78 16.62 -26.61
C GLU A 431 10.29 16.24 -26.58
N ILE A 432 9.44 17.02 -25.90
CA ILE A 432 7.99 16.81 -25.88
C ILE A 432 7.42 17.23 -27.24
N VAL A 433 6.85 16.25 -27.95
CA VAL A 433 6.22 16.43 -29.26
C VAL A 433 4.82 17.02 -29.13
N GLY A 434 4.07 16.58 -28.12
CA GLY A 434 2.69 17.01 -27.91
C GLY A 434 1.99 16.24 -26.79
N ARG A 435 0.69 16.44 -26.64
CA ARG A 435 -0.14 15.72 -25.67
C ARG A 435 -0.66 14.41 -26.27
N CYS A 436 -0.92 13.46 -25.39
CA CYS A 436 -1.70 12.27 -25.69
C CYS A 436 -2.62 11.97 -24.51
N PHE A 437 -3.31 10.83 -24.52
CA PHE A 437 -4.02 10.36 -23.34
C PHE A 437 -3.99 8.83 -23.27
N ILE A 438 -3.68 8.28 -22.10
CA ILE A 438 -3.72 6.82 -21.88
C ILE A 438 -4.85 6.49 -20.92
N MET A 439 -5.78 5.67 -21.37
CA MET A 439 -6.95 5.25 -20.60
C MET A 439 -6.79 3.84 -20.05
N PHE A 440 -7.29 3.62 -18.85
CA PHE A 440 -7.47 2.26 -18.36
C PHE A 440 -8.53 1.51 -19.17
N THR A 441 -8.25 0.25 -19.50
CA THR A 441 -9.13 -0.60 -20.33
C THR A 441 -10.59 -0.63 -19.86
N THR A 442 -10.83 -0.62 -18.54
CA THR A 442 -12.20 -0.65 -17.96
C THR A 442 -13.03 0.60 -18.24
N ARG A 443 -12.39 1.70 -18.63
CA ARG A 443 -13.02 2.98 -18.97
C ARG A 443 -13.03 3.21 -20.47
N TYR A 444 -12.01 2.74 -21.20
CA TYR A 444 -11.83 2.99 -22.64
C TYR A 444 -13.05 2.64 -23.50
N TYR A 445 -13.74 1.54 -23.21
CA TYR A 445 -14.94 1.15 -23.98
C TYR A 445 -16.20 1.96 -23.65
N LYS A 446 -16.20 2.72 -22.53
CA LYS A 446 -17.37 3.45 -22.03
C LYS A 446 -17.48 4.87 -22.59
N GLY A 447 -16.37 5.49 -22.98
CA GLY A 447 -16.38 6.89 -23.43
C GLY A 447 -14.99 7.42 -23.76
N ARG A 448 -14.90 8.72 -24.05
CA ARG A 448 -13.64 9.45 -24.24
C ARG A 448 -13.41 10.45 -23.12
N PRO A 449 -12.16 10.78 -22.77
CA PRO A 449 -11.86 11.87 -21.84
C PRO A 449 -12.45 13.18 -22.36
N ARG A 450 -13.13 13.90 -21.48
CA ARG A 450 -13.82 15.15 -21.81
C ARG A 450 -12.81 16.29 -22.03
N ARG A 451 -13.20 17.28 -22.85
CA ARG A 451 -12.42 18.50 -23.13
C ARG A 451 -11.05 18.26 -23.78
N GLN A 452 -10.89 17.15 -24.47
CA GLN A 452 -9.70 16.86 -25.27
C GLN A 452 -9.94 17.20 -26.75
N PRO A 453 -8.89 17.63 -27.49
CA PRO A 453 -8.98 17.78 -28.94
C PRO A 453 -9.43 16.49 -29.62
N ALA A 454 -10.16 16.62 -30.74
CA ALA A 454 -10.72 15.46 -31.44
C ALA A 454 -9.64 14.57 -32.09
N ASP A 455 -8.52 15.20 -32.46
CA ASP A 455 -7.31 14.64 -33.05
C ASP A 455 -6.29 14.16 -32.00
N LEU A 456 -6.59 14.27 -30.70
CA LEU A 456 -5.71 13.77 -29.66
C LEU A 456 -5.60 12.24 -29.74
N ASP A 457 -4.36 11.75 -29.77
CA ASP A 457 -4.08 10.32 -29.69
C ASP A 457 -4.49 9.77 -28.33
N ILE A 458 -5.39 8.77 -28.36
CA ILE A 458 -5.87 8.09 -27.16
C ILE A 458 -5.48 6.62 -27.23
N TYR A 459 -4.73 6.20 -26.23
CA TYR A 459 -4.28 4.82 -26.04
C TYR A 459 -5.09 4.11 -24.96
N VAL A 460 -5.07 2.79 -25.01
CA VAL A 460 -5.65 1.92 -23.98
C VAL A 460 -4.56 1.14 -23.29
N CYS A 461 -4.63 1.01 -21.96
CA CYS A 461 -3.70 0.22 -21.17
C CYS A 461 -4.46 -0.80 -20.33
N GLU A 462 -4.13 -2.09 -20.53
CA GLU A 462 -4.68 -3.22 -19.76
C GLU A 462 -3.63 -3.80 -18.79
N ALA A 463 -2.35 -3.76 -19.14
CA ALA A 463 -1.29 -4.47 -18.42
C ALA A 463 -0.03 -3.63 -18.18
N ARG A 464 0.75 -4.05 -17.19
CA ARG A 464 2.15 -3.70 -16.99
C ARG A 464 3.02 -4.72 -17.69
N TYR A 465 4.15 -4.29 -18.21
CA TYR A 465 5.15 -5.15 -18.82
C TYR A 465 6.43 -5.09 -18.00
N ASN A 466 6.92 -6.26 -17.58
CA ASN A 466 8.21 -6.40 -16.94
C ASN A 466 9.25 -6.72 -18.02
N GLU A 467 10.17 -5.79 -18.25
CA GLU A 467 11.18 -5.87 -19.31
C GLU A 467 12.30 -6.86 -19.02
N GLU A 468 12.48 -7.29 -17.76
CA GLU A 468 13.51 -8.25 -17.37
C GLU A 468 12.98 -9.69 -17.48
N LYS A 469 11.75 -9.91 -17.02
CA LYS A 469 11.06 -11.21 -17.04
C LYS A 469 10.26 -11.44 -18.33
N PHE A 470 10.12 -10.42 -19.17
CA PHE A 470 9.27 -10.41 -20.38
C PHE A 470 7.82 -10.85 -20.13
N LYS A 471 7.28 -10.51 -18.95
CA LYS A 471 5.95 -10.92 -18.47
C LYS A 471 4.97 -9.76 -18.49
N PHE A 472 3.70 -10.05 -18.77
CA PHE A 472 2.61 -9.06 -18.75
C PHE A 472 1.74 -9.31 -17.54
N ASN A 473 1.66 -8.33 -16.65
CA ASN A 473 0.82 -8.41 -15.45
C ASN A 473 -0.40 -7.50 -15.62
N LYS A 474 -1.60 -8.05 -15.48
CA LYS A 474 -2.82 -7.28 -15.68
C LYS A 474 -3.00 -6.25 -14.56
N ILE A 475 -3.31 -5.01 -14.93
CA ILE A 475 -3.48 -3.93 -13.95
C ILE A 475 -4.82 -4.14 -13.21
N LYS A 476 -4.74 -4.49 -11.92
CA LYS A 476 -5.90 -4.61 -11.03
C LYS A 476 -6.46 -3.23 -10.64
N THR A 477 -5.59 -2.27 -10.32
CA THR A 477 -5.98 -0.91 -9.90
C THR A 477 -5.29 0.18 -10.69
N TRP A 478 -6.04 1.05 -11.37
CA TRP A 478 -5.45 2.13 -12.18
C TRP A 478 -4.72 3.19 -11.35
N ALA A 479 -5.16 3.45 -10.12
CA ALA A 479 -4.53 4.42 -9.23
C ALA A 479 -3.05 4.11 -8.95
N SER A 480 -2.68 2.82 -8.90
CA SER A 480 -1.28 2.40 -8.73
C SER A 480 -0.38 2.87 -9.88
N CYS A 481 -0.94 3.00 -11.09
CA CYS A 481 -0.24 3.39 -12.30
C CYS A 481 -0.09 4.91 -12.46
N LEU A 482 -0.66 5.72 -11.57
CA LEU A 482 -0.69 7.18 -11.66
C LEU A 482 0.25 7.85 -10.64
N PRO A 483 0.78 9.06 -10.94
CA PRO A 483 1.46 9.92 -9.97
C PRO A 483 0.58 10.28 -8.76
N ASP A 484 1.18 10.41 -7.57
CA ASP A 484 0.46 10.57 -6.30
C ASP A 484 -0.49 11.79 -6.31
N GLU A 485 -0.08 12.84 -7.01
CA GLU A 485 -0.77 14.12 -7.17
C GLU A 485 -2.13 13.98 -7.87
N VAL A 486 -2.28 12.94 -8.70
CA VAL A 486 -3.48 12.73 -9.52
C VAL A 486 -4.21 11.41 -9.19
N ARG A 487 -3.70 10.59 -8.26
CA ARG A 487 -4.35 9.33 -7.83
C ARG A 487 -5.77 9.51 -7.29
N ASP A 488 -6.01 10.60 -6.57
CA ASP A 488 -7.30 10.90 -5.94
C ASP A 488 -8.31 11.56 -6.91
N ARG A 489 -7.89 11.92 -8.13
CA ARG A 489 -8.70 12.68 -9.08
C ARG A 489 -9.05 11.81 -10.28
N ASP A 490 -10.31 11.43 -10.39
CA ASP A 490 -10.81 10.78 -11.61
C ASP A 490 -11.02 11.84 -12.70
N TYR A 491 -10.78 11.47 -13.96
CA TYR A 491 -10.97 12.39 -15.10
C TYR A 491 -12.42 12.32 -15.61
N GLU A 492 -12.95 13.45 -16.06
CA GLU A 492 -14.28 13.51 -16.67
C GLU A 492 -14.29 12.79 -18.02
N MET A 493 -15.39 12.10 -18.33
CA MET A 493 -15.57 11.37 -19.57
C MET A 493 -16.90 11.70 -20.23
N ASP A 494 -16.87 11.86 -21.54
CA ASP A 494 -18.06 11.84 -22.38
C ASP A 494 -18.35 10.38 -22.74
N LEU A 495 -19.42 9.83 -22.15
CA LEU A 495 -19.82 8.44 -22.37
C LEU A 495 -20.38 8.25 -23.78
N PHE A 496 -20.13 7.09 -24.36
CA PHE A 496 -20.77 6.70 -25.60
C PHE A 496 -22.23 6.29 -25.35
N ASP A 497 -23.10 6.51 -26.34
CA ASP A 497 -24.51 6.09 -26.28
C ASP A 497 -24.65 4.57 -26.05
N MET A 498 -23.73 3.78 -26.60
CA MET A 498 -23.57 2.36 -26.31
C MET A 498 -22.08 2.03 -26.12
N PRO A 499 -21.72 1.16 -25.16
CA PRO A 499 -20.35 0.68 -24.99
C PRO A 499 -19.80 0.08 -26.28
N ARG A 500 -18.59 0.50 -26.68
CA ARG A 500 -17.96 0.00 -27.90
C ARG A 500 -17.49 -1.44 -27.70
N LYS A 501 -17.80 -2.32 -28.65
CA LYS A 501 -17.18 -3.66 -28.72
C LYS A 501 -15.76 -3.49 -29.25
N MET A 502 -14.79 -3.66 -28.37
CA MET A 502 -13.39 -3.64 -28.73
C MET A 502 -12.97 -5.00 -29.29
N ARG A 503 -12.23 -4.99 -30.41
CA ARG A 503 -11.68 -6.21 -31.02
C ARG A 503 -10.19 -6.26 -30.76
N LYS A 504 -9.70 -7.40 -30.29
CA LYS A 504 -8.25 -7.62 -30.21
C LYS A 504 -7.72 -8.05 -31.58
N ILE A 505 -6.57 -7.52 -31.95
CA ILE A 505 -5.80 -7.87 -33.15
C ILE A 505 -4.64 -8.79 -32.75
N PRO A 506 -4.21 -9.70 -33.64
CA PRO A 506 -3.03 -10.52 -33.41
C PRO A 506 -1.78 -9.67 -33.17
N SER A 507 -0.78 -10.26 -32.50
CA SER A 507 0.52 -9.64 -32.25
C SER A 507 1.08 -8.95 -33.51
N PRO A 508 1.48 -7.67 -33.44
CA PRO A 508 2.01 -6.95 -34.58
C PRO A 508 3.38 -7.48 -35.00
N ILE A 509 4.10 -8.21 -34.13
CA ILE A 509 5.41 -8.79 -34.41
C ILE A 509 5.35 -10.26 -34.84
N ALA A 510 4.16 -10.81 -35.06
CA ALA A 510 4.00 -12.20 -35.50
C ALA A 510 4.74 -12.51 -36.81
N TYR A 511 4.91 -11.51 -37.68
CA TYR A 511 5.63 -11.64 -38.96
C TYR A 511 7.16 -11.82 -38.79
N LEU A 512 7.71 -11.59 -37.59
CA LEU A 512 9.14 -11.78 -37.32
C LEU A 512 9.52 -13.26 -37.12
N LEU A 513 8.53 -14.12 -36.87
CA LEU A 513 8.76 -15.55 -36.72
C LEU A 513 9.04 -16.21 -38.07
N LYS A 514 10.03 -17.09 -38.09
CA LYS A 514 10.37 -17.93 -39.24
C LYS A 514 9.61 -19.25 -39.15
N ASP A 515 9.35 -19.87 -40.29
CA ASP A 515 8.69 -21.20 -40.37
C ASP A 515 9.47 -22.31 -39.63
N THR A 516 10.75 -22.07 -39.32
CA THR A 516 11.61 -23.01 -38.58
C THR A 516 11.49 -22.91 -37.07
N ASP A 517 10.91 -21.82 -36.56
CA ASP A 517 10.87 -21.52 -35.13
C ASP A 517 9.79 -22.38 -34.45
N LYS A 518 10.10 -22.90 -33.26
CA LYS A 518 9.23 -23.80 -32.50
C LYS A 518 8.80 -23.16 -31.18
N GLU A 519 7.68 -23.63 -30.64
CA GLU A 519 7.18 -23.17 -29.33
C GLU A 519 8.13 -23.46 -28.16
N THR A 520 9.05 -24.41 -28.33
CA THR A 520 10.07 -24.78 -27.33
C THR A 520 11.32 -23.90 -27.37
N ASP A 521 11.44 -23.04 -28.38
CA ASP A 521 12.61 -22.19 -28.54
C ASP A 521 12.56 -21.03 -27.55
N ASP A 522 13.74 -20.57 -27.12
CA ASP A 522 13.86 -19.42 -26.22
C ASP A 522 13.23 -18.17 -26.85
N MET A 523 12.60 -17.33 -26.01
CA MET A 523 12.04 -16.07 -26.50
C MET A 523 13.12 -15.16 -27.10
N PRO A 524 12.82 -14.47 -28.21
CA PRO A 524 13.77 -13.56 -28.83
C PRO A 524 14.14 -12.43 -27.88
N LYS A 525 15.40 -11.98 -27.95
CA LYS A 525 15.85 -10.83 -27.17
C LYS A 525 15.44 -9.52 -27.87
N PRO A 526 15.08 -8.48 -27.12
CA PRO A 526 14.81 -7.17 -27.71
C PRO A 526 16.10 -6.59 -28.32
N GLU A 527 15.98 -5.98 -29.49
CA GLU A 527 17.05 -5.19 -30.11
C GLU A 527 16.97 -3.77 -29.56
N TRP A 528 18.04 -3.29 -28.92
CA TRP A 528 18.07 -1.94 -28.38
C TRP A 528 18.75 -0.99 -29.35
N GLY A 529 18.04 0.08 -29.75
CA GLY A 529 18.59 1.17 -30.53
C GLY A 529 19.24 2.26 -29.68
N ALA A 530 18.82 3.50 -29.88
CA ALA A 530 19.24 4.67 -29.11
C ALA A 530 18.91 4.54 -27.62
N GLU A 531 19.78 5.11 -26.80
CA GLU A 531 19.80 4.97 -25.34
C GLU A 531 18.56 5.51 -24.62
N ASN A 532 17.95 6.58 -25.15
CA ASN A 532 16.75 7.19 -24.58
C ASN A 532 15.51 6.93 -25.46
N ALA A 533 15.43 5.73 -26.02
CA ALA A 533 14.31 5.26 -26.80
C ALA A 533 13.93 3.80 -26.44
N PRO A 534 12.65 3.42 -26.62
CA PRO A 534 12.21 2.04 -26.50
C PRO A 534 12.93 1.14 -27.53
N PRO A 535 13.02 -0.18 -27.27
CA PRO A 535 13.64 -1.13 -28.19
C PRO A 535 12.93 -1.14 -29.55
#